data_AF-A0A545VX67-F1
#
_entry.id   AF-A0A545VX67-F1
#
_cell.length_a   1.000
_cell.length_b   1.000
_cell.length_c   1.000
_cell.angle_alpha   90.00
_cell.angle_beta   90.00
_cell.angle_gamma   90.00
#
_symmetry.space_group_name_H-M   'P 1'
#
loop_
_entity.id
_entity.type
_entity.pdbx_description
1 polymer ?
#
loop_
_entity_poly.entity_id
_entity_poly.type
_entity_poly.pdbx_seq_one_letter_code
_entity_poly.pdbx_strand_id
1 'polypeptide(L)'
;MSPQLITVITALLALAAASPAPGLLNLEKRCIAVEQYCGNGGQCCPGSACSYTSSRCTAYGNEGANCGNAVPCAAGLGCSYKTNRCTPYHTAGQQCNDGVQCVAGLNCNWKGVCA
;
A
#
# COMPACT_ATOMS: atom_id res chain seq x y z
N MET A 1 -32.00 -8.72 67.55
CA MET A 1 -31.30 -7.64 66.81
C MET A 1 -30.18 -8.28 66.02
N SER A 2 -30.33 -8.35 64.69
CA SER A 2 -29.18 -8.50 63.77
C SER A 2 -28.41 -7.17 63.71
N PRO A 3 -27.13 -7.20 63.34
CA PRO A 3 -26.82 -7.02 61.94
C PRO A 3 -25.91 -8.11 61.36
N GLN A 4 -26.08 -8.30 60.06
CA GLN A 4 -25.32 -9.16 59.16
C GLN A 4 -23.93 -8.56 58.85
N LEU A 5 -23.24 -9.17 57.87
CA LEU A 5 -22.20 -8.59 56.99
C LEU A 5 -20.77 -8.70 57.56
N ILE A 6 -19.75 -9.26 56.90
CA ILE A 6 -19.49 -9.50 55.47
C ILE A 6 -18.51 -10.67 55.32
N THR A 7 -18.82 -11.60 54.43
CA THR A 7 -17.86 -12.53 53.80
C THR A 7 -17.22 -11.79 52.62
N VAL A 8 -15.92 -11.46 52.66
CA VAL A 8 -15.16 -11.15 51.44
C VAL A 8 -14.02 -12.15 51.32
N ILE A 9 -14.25 -13.17 50.49
CA ILE A 9 -13.19 -13.99 49.93
C ILE A 9 -12.56 -13.16 48.82
N THR A 10 -11.43 -12.51 49.09
CA THR A 10 -10.63 -11.85 48.07
C THR A 10 -9.99 -12.91 47.19
N ALA A 11 -10.63 -13.18 46.06
CA ALA A 11 -10.10 -14.05 45.02
C ALA A 11 -8.86 -13.39 44.39
N LEU A 12 -7.68 -13.94 44.68
CA LEU A 12 -6.48 -13.77 43.88
C LEU A 12 -6.71 -14.44 42.52
N LEU A 13 -7.19 -13.69 41.52
CA LEU A 13 -7.09 -14.10 40.13
C LEU A 13 -5.90 -13.41 39.48
N ALA A 14 -4.91 -14.24 39.18
CA ALA A 14 -3.68 -13.92 38.48
C ALA A 14 -3.96 -13.16 37.18
N LEU A 15 -3.11 -12.16 36.92
CA LEU A 15 -2.94 -11.53 35.62
C LEU A 15 -2.50 -12.59 34.60
N ALA A 16 -3.45 -13.17 33.88
CA ALA A 16 -3.17 -13.69 32.55
C ALA A 16 -3.37 -12.53 31.57
N ALA A 17 -2.31 -11.74 31.35
CA ALA A 17 -2.17 -11.04 30.09
C ALA A 17 -2.04 -12.13 29.02
N ALA A 18 -3.16 -12.66 28.56
CA ALA A 18 -3.21 -13.42 27.33
C ALA A 18 -2.89 -12.42 26.22
N SER A 19 -1.60 -12.19 25.98
CA SER A 19 -1.15 -11.76 24.67
C SER A 19 -1.79 -12.74 23.68
N PRO A 20 -2.61 -12.30 22.72
CA PRO A 20 -2.83 -13.15 21.58
C PRO A 20 -1.45 -13.30 20.94
N ALA A 21 -0.77 -14.40 21.22
CA ALA A 21 0.27 -14.90 20.35
C ALA A 21 -0.42 -14.98 18.99
N PRO A 22 -0.05 -14.15 17.98
CA PRO A 22 -0.67 -14.28 16.68
C PRO A 22 -0.37 -15.70 16.21
N GLY A 23 -1.43 -16.50 16.19
CA GLY A 23 -1.38 -17.92 15.93
C GLY A 23 -0.58 -18.20 14.68
N LEU A 24 0.27 -19.21 14.83
CA LEU A 24 1.06 -19.94 13.84
C LEU A 24 0.15 -20.68 12.83
N LEU A 25 -0.84 -20.00 12.25
CA LEU A 25 -1.72 -20.52 11.22
C LEU A 25 -1.75 -19.50 10.08
N ASN A 26 -1.19 -19.91 8.94
CA ASN A 26 -0.88 -19.15 7.72
C ASN A 26 0.44 -18.37 7.76
N LEU A 27 1.54 -19.13 7.74
CA LEU A 27 2.83 -18.76 7.12
C LEU A 27 2.70 -18.69 5.57
N GLU A 28 1.50 -18.42 5.06
CA GLU A 28 1.21 -18.13 3.67
C GLU A 28 1.39 -16.63 3.51
N LYS A 29 2.62 -16.22 3.17
CA LYS A 29 3.04 -14.87 2.72
C LYS A 29 2.03 -13.76 3.02
N ARG A 30 1.86 -13.43 4.31
CA ARG A 30 0.98 -12.33 4.74
C ARG A 30 1.58 -11.04 4.19
N CYS A 31 0.89 -10.45 3.23
CA CYS A 31 1.24 -9.14 2.73
C CYS A 31 0.85 -8.07 3.75
N ILE A 32 1.53 -6.93 3.72
CA ILE A 32 1.29 -5.80 4.60
C ILE A 32 0.07 -5.03 4.07
N ALA A 33 -0.93 -4.83 4.93
CA ALA A 33 -2.16 -4.14 4.56
C ALA A 33 -1.89 -2.65 4.26
N VAL A 34 -2.80 -2.01 3.52
CA VAL A 34 -2.75 -0.57 3.27
C VAL A 34 -2.70 0.20 4.59
N GLU A 35 -1.98 1.32 4.61
CA GLU A 35 -1.68 2.14 5.78
C GLU A 35 -0.77 1.47 6.83
N GLN A 36 -0.25 0.26 6.61
CA GLN A 36 0.75 -0.33 7.52
C GLN A 36 2.18 -0.06 7.04
N TYR A 37 3.12 -0.02 8.00
CA TYR A 37 4.53 0.29 7.72
C TYR A 37 5.22 -0.85 6.95
N CYS A 38 5.92 -0.50 5.89
CA CYS A 38 6.62 -1.41 4.97
C CYS A 38 8.10 -1.05 4.76
N GLY A 39 8.62 -0.01 5.42
CA GLY A 39 9.98 0.51 5.22
C GLY A 39 11.12 -0.49 5.50
N ASN A 40 10.84 -1.61 6.16
CA ASN A 40 11.79 -2.70 6.39
C ASN A 40 11.84 -3.74 5.24
N GLY A 41 11.51 -3.33 4.01
CA GLY A 41 11.45 -4.23 2.85
C GLY A 41 10.23 -5.16 2.84
N GLY A 42 9.18 -4.77 3.57
CA GLY A 42 7.96 -5.55 3.65
C GLY A 42 7.11 -5.46 2.37
N GLN A 43 6.57 -6.59 1.92
CA GLN A 43 5.75 -6.63 0.72
C GLN A 43 4.30 -6.25 1.02
N CYS A 44 3.80 -5.19 0.39
CA CYS A 44 2.41 -4.77 0.48
C CYS A 44 1.45 -5.72 -0.23
N CYS A 45 0.17 -5.70 0.17
CA CYS A 45 -0.86 -6.52 -0.45
C CYS A 45 -1.12 -6.16 -1.91
N PRO A 46 -1.62 -7.12 -2.72
CA PRO A 46 -2.03 -6.84 -4.10
C PRO A 46 -2.92 -5.59 -4.17
N GLY A 47 -2.65 -4.73 -5.14
CA GLY A 47 -3.33 -3.43 -5.25
C GLY A 47 -2.67 -2.29 -4.47
N SER A 48 -1.53 -2.53 -3.79
CA SER A 48 -0.76 -1.51 -3.09
C SER A 48 0.74 -1.70 -3.24
N ALA A 49 1.50 -0.63 -2.99
CA ALA A 49 2.96 -0.66 -2.95
C ALA A 49 3.49 0.16 -1.78
N CYS A 50 4.75 -0.08 -1.42
CA CYS A 50 5.40 0.66 -0.35
C CYS A 50 5.77 2.06 -0.86
N SER A 51 5.14 3.09 -0.29
CA SER A 51 5.46 4.48 -0.62
C SER A 51 6.88 4.82 -0.14
N TYR A 52 7.73 5.32 -1.03
CA TYR A 52 9.08 5.76 -0.64
C TYR A 52 9.07 6.98 0.30
N THR A 53 7.99 7.78 0.28
CA THR A 53 7.87 8.98 1.12
C THR A 53 7.42 8.63 2.54
N SER A 54 6.36 7.81 2.68
CA SER A 54 5.75 7.53 3.99
C SER A 54 6.23 6.21 4.60
N SER A 55 6.94 5.37 3.83
CA SER A 55 7.27 4.00 4.22
C SER A 55 6.05 3.17 4.65
N ARG A 56 4.86 3.50 4.14
CA ARG A 56 3.61 2.77 4.38
C ARG A 56 3.07 2.20 3.09
N CYS A 57 2.35 1.09 3.19
CA CYS A 57 1.65 0.51 2.05
C CYS A 57 0.53 1.45 1.63
N THR A 58 0.59 1.92 0.39
CA THR A 58 -0.38 2.83 -0.19
C THR A 58 -1.01 2.18 -1.40
N ALA A 59 -2.34 2.29 -1.53
CA ALA A 59 -3.06 1.79 -2.69
C ALA A 59 -2.53 2.44 -3.98
N TYR A 60 -2.52 1.70 -5.08
CA TYR A 60 -2.17 2.26 -6.38
C TYR A 60 -3.16 3.36 -6.79
N GLY A 61 -2.65 4.40 -7.45
CA GLY A 61 -3.47 5.43 -8.06
C GLY A 61 -4.17 4.92 -9.32
N ASN A 62 -5.50 5.06 -9.38
CA ASN A 62 -6.26 4.83 -10.62
C ASN A 62 -6.06 6.00 -11.60
N GLU A 63 -6.59 5.88 -12.81
CA GLU A 63 -6.54 6.95 -13.81
C GLU A 63 -7.06 8.28 -13.25
N GLY A 64 -6.31 9.36 -13.47
CA GLY A 64 -6.60 10.68 -12.92
C GLY A 64 -6.29 10.85 -11.43
N ALA A 65 -5.85 9.82 -10.71
CA ALA A 65 -5.34 9.98 -9.34
C ALA A 65 -4.02 10.77 -9.34
N ASN A 66 -3.77 11.50 -8.26
CA ASN A 66 -2.48 12.16 -8.06
C ASN A 66 -1.41 11.11 -7.77
N CYS A 67 -0.35 11.11 -8.57
CA CYS A 67 0.83 10.25 -8.39
C CYS A 67 2.05 11.01 -7.87
N GLY A 68 1.90 12.31 -7.57
CA GLY A 68 2.89 13.06 -6.81
C GLY A 68 3.11 12.46 -5.42
N ASN A 69 4.32 12.59 -4.88
CA ASN A 69 4.73 12.10 -3.55
C ASN A 69 4.73 10.59 -3.36
N ALA A 70 5.25 9.83 -4.34
CA ALA A 70 5.51 8.38 -4.20
C ALA A 70 4.30 7.45 -4.23
N VAL A 71 3.15 7.89 -4.75
CA VAL A 71 2.03 6.96 -4.96
C VAL A 71 2.18 6.34 -6.36
N PRO A 72 2.53 5.05 -6.47
CA PRO A 72 2.61 4.42 -7.77
C PRO A 72 1.22 4.30 -8.41
N CYS A 73 1.15 4.42 -9.72
CA CYS A 73 -0.07 4.21 -10.48
C CYS A 73 -0.37 2.72 -10.65
N ALA A 74 -1.65 2.40 -10.89
CA ALA A 74 -2.07 1.04 -11.19
C ALA A 74 -1.45 0.52 -12.50
N ALA A 75 -1.49 -0.79 -12.71
CA ALA A 75 -0.95 -1.41 -13.91
C ALA A 75 -1.55 -0.79 -15.19
N GLY A 76 -0.69 -0.54 -16.18
CA GLY A 76 -1.08 0.11 -17.43
C GLY A 76 -1.09 1.64 -17.39
N LEU A 77 -0.81 2.25 -16.23
CA LEU A 77 -0.76 3.69 -16.05
C LEU A 77 0.67 4.16 -15.69
N GLY A 78 1.09 5.25 -16.30
CA GLY A 78 2.30 5.98 -15.93
C GLY A 78 1.97 7.25 -15.16
N CYS A 79 2.90 7.71 -14.31
CA CYS A 79 2.78 9.03 -13.71
C CYS A 79 3.24 10.09 -14.70
N SER A 80 2.30 10.91 -15.20
CA SER A 80 2.63 11.99 -16.13
C SER A 80 3.48 13.05 -15.42
N TYR A 81 4.68 13.35 -15.94
CA TYR A 81 5.55 14.37 -15.35
C TYR A 81 5.01 15.80 -15.54
N LYS A 82 4.04 16.00 -16.45
CA LYS A 82 3.42 17.32 -16.67
C LYS A 82 2.24 17.58 -15.73
N THR A 83 1.39 16.58 -15.50
CA THR A 83 0.16 16.77 -14.72
C THR A 83 0.24 16.20 -13.30
N ASN A 84 1.27 15.41 -12.98
CA ASN A 84 1.37 14.61 -11.75
C ASN A 84 0.15 13.69 -11.54
N ARG A 85 -0.44 13.21 -12.64
CA ARG A 85 -1.61 12.33 -12.62
C ARG A 85 -1.27 10.99 -13.24
N CYS A 86 -1.91 9.94 -12.73
CA CYS A 86 -1.87 8.63 -13.37
C CYS A 86 -2.61 8.71 -14.71
N THR A 87 -1.91 8.41 -15.78
CA THR A 87 -2.40 8.50 -17.16
C THR A 87 -2.04 7.22 -17.89
N PRO A 88 -2.88 6.72 -18.82
CA PRO A 88 -2.56 5.54 -19.60
C PRO A 88 -1.22 5.71 -20.33
N TYR A 89 -0.38 4.67 -20.28
CA TYR A 89 0.85 4.66 -21.07
C TYR A 89 0.56 4.77 -22.57
N HIS A 90 1.48 5.37 -23.30
CA HIS A 90 1.37 5.45 -24.75
C HIS A 90 1.72 4.15 -25.44
N THR A 91 0.88 3.76 -26.41
CA THR A 91 1.09 2.59 -27.27
C THR A 91 1.88 2.96 -28.53
N ALA A 92 2.33 1.95 -29.27
CA ALA A 92 3.09 2.14 -30.51
C ALA A 92 2.41 3.14 -31.46
N GLY A 93 3.18 4.07 -32.00
CA GLY A 93 2.72 5.12 -32.92
C GLY A 93 2.06 6.34 -32.26
N GLN A 94 1.74 6.30 -30.96
CA GLN A 94 1.26 7.48 -30.24
C GLN A 94 2.40 8.46 -29.94
N GLN A 95 2.08 9.75 -29.84
CA GLN A 95 3.04 10.78 -29.46
C GLN A 95 3.43 10.63 -27.98
N CYS A 96 4.70 10.85 -27.66
CA CYS A 96 5.27 10.68 -26.30
C CYS A 96 6.04 11.92 -25.81
N ASN A 97 5.89 13.05 -26.51
CA ASN A 97 6.42 14.37 -26.14
C ASN A 97 5.47 15.17 -25.22
N ASP A 98 4.36 14.56 -24.81
CA ASP A 98 3.26 15.20 -24.12
C ASP A 98 3.32 15.06 -22.60
N GLY A 99 4.24 14.26 -22.04
CA GLY A 99 4.34 14.09 -20.59
C GLY A 99 4.22 12.67 -20.08
N VAL A 100 3.79 11.74 -20.93
CA VAL A 100 3.48 10.37 -20.53
C VAL A 100 4.45 9.40 -21.20
N GLN A 101 4.80 8.35 -20.47
CA GLN A 101 5.75 7.34 -20.95
C GLN A 101 5.09 6.38 -21.93
N CYS A 102 5.90 5.75 -22.77
CA CYS A 102 5.45 4.61 -23.57
C CYS A 102 5.23 3.38 -22.69
N VAL A 103 4.39 2.44 -23.15
CA VAL A 103 4.23 1.13 -22.53
C VAL A 103 5.58 0.39 -22.47
N ALA A 104 5.72 -0.51 -21.49
CA ALA A 104 6.92 -1.30 -21.33
C ALA A 104 7.33 -2.01 -22.63
N GLY A 105 8.61 -1.88 -22.99
CA GLY A 105 9.16 -2.43 -24.23
C GLY A 105 9.23 -1.45 -25.40
N LEU A 106 8.63 -0.26 -25.28
CA LEU A 106 8.74 0.82 -26.27
C LEU A 106 9.51 2.00 -25.70
N ASN A 107 10.18 2.75 -26.58
CA ASN A 107 10.84 4.02 -26.22
C ASN A 107 10.27 5.17 -27.06
N CYS A 108 10.39 6.39 -26.54
CA CYS A 108 10.08 7.57 -27.33
C CYS A 108 11.22 7.80 -28.33
N ASN A 109 10.97 7.57 -29.62
CA ASN A 109 11.99 7.70 -30.65
C ASN A 109 12.24 9.16 -31.06
N TRP A 110 13.18 9.38 -31.98
CA TRP A 110 13.54 10.72 -32.46
C TRP A 110 12.40 11.49 -33.17
N LYS A 111 11.34 10.80 -33.61
CA LYS A 111 10.13 11.40 -34.19
C LYS A 111 9.09 11.78 -33.13
N GLY A 112 9.39 11.56 -31.86
CA GLY A 112 8.47 11.85 -30.75
C GLY A 112 7.28 10.88 -30.69
N VAL A 113 7.45 9.65 -31.16
CA VAL A 113 6.43 8.58 -31.07
C VAL A 113 6.98 7.34 -30.38
N CYS A 114 6.10 6.58 -29.73
CA CYS A 114 6.45 5.30 -29.12
C CYS A 114 6.76 4.26 -30.20
N ALA A 115 7.97 3.71 -30.16
CA ALA A 115 8.45 2.69 -31.09
C ALA A 115 9.48 1.75 -30.42
#